data_AF-A0A4Y8SCW8-F1
#
_entry.id   AF-A0A4Y8SCW8-F1
#
_cell.length_a   1.000
_cell.length_b   1.000
_cell.length_c   1.000
_cell.angle_alpha   90.00
_cell.angle_beta   90.00
_cell.angle_gamma   90.00
#
_symmetry.space_group_name_H-M   'P 1'
#
loop_
_entity.id
_entity.type
_entity.pdbx_description
1 polymer ?
#
loop_
_entity_poly.entity_id
_entity_poly.type
_entity_poly.pdbx_seq_one_letter_code
_entity_poly.pdbx_strand_id
1 'polypeptide(L)'
;MCLQGWDVAIPYLCVFKQVNNDWYLVYKEEINTFYGAPTLYVANNFSKNKTFYLRRVYDHGSGVYIDGYSFYKLVDGKVYKCLDIVNDAHIYGWGLFMNQKVKSSFDFSGDSEDILGVEYTYNFFPGMVYETDCSWCAHEDSPLINGEDNVSYRYDAKVHKYKLEIEPYKNEATDLTAEKIACFGDFGNDSLFVKAYRSHIDTTIKIGTPLQKRLLRTYLELAKKEKTVTTETFEVKTKVGGTTFYGPKK
;
A
#
# COMPACT_ATOMS: atom_id res chain seq x y z
N MET A 1 1.91 -24.00 -17.29
CA MET A 1 2.11 -24.33 -15.86
C MET A 1 2.88 -23.18 -15.26
N CYS A 2 2.36 -22.54 -14.20
CA CYS A 2 3.13 -21.50 -13.51
C CYS A 2 4.04 -22.22 -12.51
N LEU A 3 5.35 -22.09 -12.65
CA LEU A 3 6.32 -22.69 -11.75
C LEU A 3 7.20 -21.56 -11.23
N GLN A 4 7.21 -21.42 -9.92
CA GLN A 4 8.13 -20.52 -9.27
C GLN A 4 9.55 -21.07 -9.40
N GLY A 5 10.48 -20.26 -9.91
CA GLY A 5 11.90 -20.59 -9.97
C GLY A 5 12.61 -19.94 -8.78
N TRP A 6 13.21 -20.75 -7.91
CA TRP A 6 13.93 -20.23 -6.74
C TRP A 6 15.44 -20.36 -6.95
N ASP A 7 16.15 -19.25 -6.79
CA ASP A 7 17.60 -19.19 -6.60
C ASP A 7 17.86 -18.50 -5.25
N VAL A 8 18.79 -19.04 -4.48
CA VAL A 8 19.14 -18.60 -3.11
C VAL A 8 19.66 -17.16 -3.12
N ALA A 9 20.23 -16.69 -4.23
CA ALA A 9 20.73 -15.33 -4.36
C ALA A 9 19.65 -14.30 -4.72
N ILE A 10 18.73 -14.65 -5.63
CA ILE A 10 17.67 -13.76 -6.15
C ILE A 10 16.46 -14.63 -6.51
N PRO A 11 15.30 -14.51 -5.82
CA PRO A 11 14.12 -15.25 -6.21
C PRO A 11 13.54 -14.69 -7.53
N TYR A 12 13.03 -15.58 -8.40
CA TYR A 12 12.39 -15.18 -9.65
C TYR A 12 10.96 -15.72 -9.75
N LEU A 13 10.02 -14.88 -10.20
CA LEU A 13 8.75 -15.36 -10.71
C LEU A 13 8.97 -15.79 -12.17
N CYS A 14 8.76 -17.08 -12.44
CA CYS A 14 8.84 -17.63 -13.79
C CYS A 14 7.48 -18.21 -14.20
N VAL A 15 7.16 -18.10 -15.50
CA VAL A 15 5.99 -18.77 -16.06
C VAL A 15 6.43 -19.55 -17.28
N PHE A 16 6.02 -20.82 -17.35
CA PHE A 16 6.39 -21.72 -18.42
C PHE A 16 5.17 -22.24 -19.18
N LYS A 17 5.34 -22.38 -20.49
CA LYS A 17 4.37 -23.00 -21.39
C LYS A 17 4.97 -24.28 -21.97
N GLN A 18 4.22 -25.37 -21.93
CA GLN A 18 4.62 -26.61 -22.60
C GLN A 18 4.01 -26.63 -24.01
N VAL A 19 4.83 -26.90 -25.03
CA VAL A 19 4.41 -27.06 -26.43
C VAL A 19 5.17 -28.25 -27.01
N ASN A 20 4.46 -29.26 -27.52
CA ASN A 20 5.06 -30.46 -28.11
C ASN A 20 6.13 -31.13 -27.22
N ASN A 21 5.83 -31.29 -25.92
CA ASN A 21 6.74 -31.78 -24.87
C ASN A 21 7.92 -30.88 -24.50
N ASP A 22 8.16 -29.78 -25.20
CA ASP A 22 9.19 -28.80 -24.85
C ASP A 22 8.64 -27.72 -23.92
N TRP A 23 9.49 -27.24 -23.00
CA TRP A 23 9.16 -26.16 -22.06
C TRP A 23 9.75 -24.83 -22.49
N TYR A 24 8.91 -23.81 -22.56
CA TYR A 24 9.29 -22.46 -22.96
C TYR A 24 9.05 -21.48 -21.82
N LEU A 25 10.07 -20.70 -21.46
CA LEU A 25 9.94 -19.58 -20.53
C LEU A 25 9.17 -18.45 -21.22
N VAL A 26 8.01 -18.07 -20.68
CA VAL A 26 7.16 -17.01 -21.23
C VAL A 26 7.15 -15.73 -20.39
N TYR A 27 7.63 -15.81 -19.14
CA TYR A 27 7.75 -14.66 -18.24
C TYR A 27 8.83 -14.90 -17.20
N LYS A 28 9.57 -13.85 -16.87
CA LYS A 28 10.58 -13.82 -15.80
C LYS A 28 10.58 -12.44 -15.16
N GLU A 29 10.52 -12.38 -13.83
CA GLU A 29 10.64 -11.16 -13.04
C GLU A 29 11.44 -11.46 -11.76
N GLU A 30 12.31 -10.54 -11.35
CA GLU A 30 12.96 -10.58 -10.03
C GLU A 30 11.95 -10.23 -8.93
N ILE A 31 11.92 -11.02 -7.86
CA ILE A 31 11.01 -10.77 -6.74
C ILE A 31 11.80 -10.75 -5.43
N ASN A 32 11.42 -9.86 -4.52
CA ASN A 32 11.94 -9.87 -3.16
C ASN A 32 10.96 -10.60 -2.25
N THR A 33 11.42 -11.65 -1.58
CA THR A 33 10.63 -12.43 -0.61
C THR A 33 11.41 -12.60 0.69
N PHE A 34 10.69 -12.72 1.81
CA PHE A 34 11.31 -12.86 3.13
C PHE A 34 11.96 -14.24 3.27
N TYR A 35 13.28 -14.30 3.54
CA TYR A 35 14.12 -15.46 3.95
C TYR A 35 13.54 -16.87 3.81
N GLY A 36 12.93 -17.19 2.68
CA GLY A 36 12.05 -18.34 2.54
C GLY A 36 11.57 -18.47 1.09
N ALA A 37 11.15 -19.68 0.75
CA ALA A 37 10.60 -19.95 -0.56
C ALA A 37 9.33 -19.11 -0.76
N PRO A 38 9.21 -18.34 -1.85
CA PRO A 38 7.95 -17.67 -2.15
C PRO A 38 6.81 -18.70 -2.24
N THR A 39 5.59 -18.28 -1.94
CA THR A 39 4.40 -19.09 -2.22
C THR A 39 3.62 -18.43 -3.35
N LEU A 40 3.46 -19.17 -4.44
CA LEU A 40 2.59 -18.79 -5.54
C LEU A 40 1.19 -19.32 -5.29
N TYR A 41 0.21 -18.44 -5.30
CA TYR A 41 -1.19 -18.75 -5.17
C TYR A 41 -1.88 -18.63 -6.52
N VAL A 42 -2.80 -19.54 -6.82
CA VAL A 42 -3.71 -19.42 -7.97
C VAL A 42 -5.06 -19.02 -7.42
N ALA A 43 -5.57 -17.87 -7.85
CA ALA A 43 -6.87 -17.39 -7.41
C ALA A 43 -7.97 -18.30 -7.96
N ASN A 44 -8.94 -18.61 -7.12
CA ASN A 44 -10.18 -19.25 -7.53
C ASN A 44 -11.21 -18.18 -7.85
N ASN A 45 -11.12 -17.56 -9.02
CA ASN A 45 -12.04 -16.51 -9.48
C ASN A 45 -12.78 -16.91 -10.76
N PHE A 46 -13.89 -16.22 -11.07
CA PHE A 46 -14.72 -16.46 -12.25
C PHE A 46 -14.13 -15.89 -13.55
N SER A 47 -12.86 -15.53 -13.53
CA SER A 47 -12.18 -15.01 -14.72
C SER A 47 -11.94 -16.11 -15.75
N LYS A 48 -12.19 -15.80 -17.03
CA LYS A 48 -11.77 -16.66 -18.16
C LYS A 48 -10.25 -16.90 -18.17
N ASN A 49 -9.50 -15.94 -17.64
CA ASN A 49 -8.04 -15.98 -17.58
C ASN A 49 -7.58 -16.30 -16.16
N LYS A 50 -6.63 -17.22 -16.02
CA LYS A 50 -6.12 -17.59 -14.70
C LYS A 50 -5.37 -16.42 -14.06
N THR A 51 -5.79 -16.11 -12.83
CA THR A 51 -5.16 -15.12 -11.98
C THR A 51 -4.28 -15.84 -10.96
N PHE A 52 -3.07 -15.36 -10.77
CA PHE A 52 -2.15 -15.88 -9.75
C PHE A 52 -1.51 -14.71 -9.03
N TYR A 53 -1.11 -14.92 -7.79
CA TYR A 53 -0.55 -13.88 -6.96
C TYR A 53 0.50 -14.45 -6.03
N LEU A 54 1.36 -13.59 -5.52
CA LEU A 54 2.39 -13.95 -4.57
C LEU A 54 2.65 -12.79 -3.62
N ARG A 55 3.06 -13.13 -2.40
CA ARG A 55 3.46 -12.16 -1.37
C ARG A 55 4.89 -11.69 -1.63
N ARG A 56 5.12 -10.39 -1.63
CA ARG A 56 6.41 -9.72 -1.82
C ARG A 56 6.72 -8.86 -0.62
N VAL A 57 7.99 -8.77 -0.29
CA VAL A 57 8.50 -7.79 0.67
C VAL A 57 9.02 -6.61 -0.11
N TYR A 58 8.47 -5.44 0.15
CA TYR A 58 8.88 -4.20 -0.47
C TYR A 58 9.94 -3.50 0.35
N ASP A 59 9.85 -3.51 1.68
CA ASP A 59 10.89 -3.00 2.58
C ASP A 59 10.80 -3.66 3.96
N HIS A 60 11.92 -3.72 4.69
CA HIS A 60 11.98 -4.18 6.07
C HIS A 60 13.22 -3.65 6.80
N GLY A 61 13.07 -3.36 8.09
CA GLY A 61 14.16 -2.89 8.93
C GLY A 61 13.71 -2.58 10.36
N SER A 62 14.59 -1.95 11.13
CA SER A 62 14.28 -1.53 12.50
C SER A 62 13.18 -0.48 12.50
N GLY A 63 11.92 -0.87 12.76
CA GLY A 63 10.79 0.07 12.83
C GLY A 63 10.16 0.42 11.48
N VAL A 64 10.52 -0.26 10.39
CA VAL A 64 9.88 -0.12 9.07
C VAL A 64 9.59 -1.52 8.50
N TYR A 65 8.41 -1.69 7.92
CA TYR A 65 8.02 -2.91 7.24
C TYR A 65 6.97 -2.60 6.19
N ILE A 66 7.15 -3.12 4.98
CA ILE A 66 6.15 -3.07 3.91
C ILE A 66 6.19 -4.38 3.16
N ASP A 67 5.04 -5.05 3.12
CA ASP A 67 4.82 -6.17 2.23
C ASP A 67 3.47 -6.05 1.52
N GLY A 68 3.26 -6.91 0.54
CA GLY A 68 2.03 -6.89 -0.23
C GLY A 68 1.89 -8.05 -1.20
N TYR A 69 0.76 -8.08 -1.87
CA TYR A 69 0.47 -9.06 -2.89
C TYR A 69 0.58 -8.42 -4.27
N SER A 70 1.39 -9.02 -5.14
CA SER A 70 1.36 -8.72 -6.57
C SER A 70 0.48 -9.74 -7.27
N PHE A 71 -0.50 -9.26 -8.02
CA PHE A 71 -1.43 -10.07 -8.80
C PHE A 71 -1.04 -10.04 -10.27
N TYR A 72 -1.14 -11.19 -10.90
CA TYR A 72 -0.80 -11.41 -12.29
C TYR A 72 -1.92 -12.18 -12.98
N LYS A 73 -2.05 -11.97 -14.29
CA LYS A 73 -3.01 -12.69 -15.12
C LYS A 73 -2.35 -13.18 -16.40
N LEU A 74 -2.62 -14.43 -16.75
CA LEU A 74 -2.20 -15.01 -18.03
C LEU A 74 -3.31 -14.79 -19.06
N VAL A 75 -3.07 -13.93 -20.05
CA VAL A 75 -3.99 -13.62 -21.14
C VAL A 75 -3.30 -13.91 -22.46
N ASP A 76 -3.87 -14.80 -23.27
CA ASP A 76 -3.35 -15.18 -24.59
C ASP A 76 -1.85 -15.52 -24.60
N GLY A 77 -1.39 -16.26 -23.57
CA GLY A 77 -0.01 -16.69 -23.42
C GLY A 77 0.96 -15.61 -22.93
N LYS A 78 0.48 -14.41 -22.59
CA LYS A 78 1.26 -13.32 -21.99
C LYS A 78 0.86 -13.09 -20.54
N VAL A 79 1.86 -12.79 -19.71
CA VAL A 79 1.66 -12.48 -18.28
C VAL A 79 1.59 -10.97 -18.11
N TYR A 80 0.56 -10.51 -17.43
CA TYR A 80 0.36 -9.10 -17.08
C TYR A 80 0.37 -8.96 -15.56
N LYS A 81 1.19 -8.05 -15.03
CA LYS A 81 1.08 -7.58 -13.65
C LYS A 81 -0.13 -6.65 -13.55
N CYS A 82 -1.15 -7.07 -12.82
CA CYS A 82 -2.49 -6.48 -12.88
C CYS A 82 -2.81 -5.58 -11.68
N LEU A 83 -2.20 -5.83 -10.51
CA LEU A 83 -2.45 -5.10 -9.27
C LEU A 83 -1.34 -5.34 -8.25
N ASP A 84 -1.08 -4.34 -7.41
CA ASP A 84 -0.35 -4.47 -6.16
C ASP A 84 -1.25 -4.00 -5.02
N ILE A 85 -1.33 -4.79 -3.94
CA ILE A 85 -2.05 -4.45 -2.71
C ILE A 85 -1.08 -4.54 -1.55
N VAL A 86 -1.09 -3.53 -0.68
CA VAL A 86 -0.37 -3.55 0.60
C VAL A 86 -1.03 -4.59 1.51
N ASN A 87 -0.25 -5.51 2.07
CA ASN A 87 -0.74 -6.53 3.01
C ASN A 87 -0.52 -6.11 4.46
N ASP A 88 0.70 -5.75 4.82
CA ASP A 88 1.08 -5.16 6.10
C ASP A 88 2.14 -4.08 5.80
N ALA A 89 1.84 -2.85 6.18
CA ALA A 89 2.76 -1.73 6.08
C ALA A 89 2.75 -0.97 7.38
N HIS A 90 3.91 -0.85 8.03
CA HIS A 90 4.05 -0.03 9.21
C HIS A 90 5.39 0.68 9.29
N ILE A 91 5.36 1.88 9.86
CA ILE A 91 6.54 2.62 10.24
C ILE A 91 6.32 3.25 11.60
N TYR A 92 7.29 3.04 12.50
CA TYR A 92 7.31 3.58 13.85
C TYR A 92 8.63 4.34 14.06
N GLY A 93 8.54 5.65 14.29
CA GLY A 93 9.69 6.50 14.57
C GLY A 93 10.36 7.04 13.32
N TRP A 94 11.70 6.98 13.27
CA TRP A 94 12.53 7.50 12.17
C TRP A 94 12.50 9.03 11.99
N GLY A 95 12.11 9.77 13.03
CA GLY A 95 11.95 11.22 12.94
C GLY A 95 10.82 11.64 12.00
N LEU A 96 9.94 10.71 11.61
CA LEU A 96 8.73 11.04 10.88
C LEU A 96 7.72 11.73 11.80
N PHE A 97 7.00 12.69 11.24
CA PHE A 97 5.89 13.36 11.93
C PHE A 97 4.66 12.46 12.02
N MET A 98 4.45 11.63 11.00
CA MET A 98 3.35 10.69 10.91
C MET A 98 3.88 9.26 10.87
N ASN A 99 3.54 8.49 11.90
CA ASN A 99 3.63 7.05 11.86
C ASN A 99 2.38 6.48 11.20
N GLN A 100 2.52 5.27 10.65
CA GLN A 100 1.40 4.58 10.05
C GLN A 100 1.47 3.08 10.29
N LYS A 101 0.30 2.47 10.35
CA LYS A 101 0.11 1.03 10.41
C LYS A 101 -1.10 0.69 9.56
N VAL A 102 -0.91 -0.12 8.54
CA VAL A 102 -1.93 -0.58 7.61
C VAL A 102 -1.86 -2.08 7.51
N LYS A 103 -3.02 -2.72 7.52
CA LYS A 103 -3.18 -4.13 7.19
C LYS A 103 -4.30 -4.29 6.19
N SER A 104 -4.21 -5.32 5.37
CA SER A 104 -5.31 -5.70 4.48
C SER A 104 -5.66 -7.17 4.60
N SER A 105 -6.93 -7.48 4.32
CA SER A 105 -7.38 -8.79 3.91
C SER A 105 -8.00 -8.66 2.51
N PHE A 106 -8.08 -9.74 1.75
CA PHE A 106 -8.77 -9.73 0.47
C PHE A 106 -9.44 -11.06 0.20
N ASP A 107 -10.48 -11.00 -0.61
CA ASP A 107 -11.16 -12.17 -1.14
C ASP A 107 -11.59 -11.94 -2.59
N PHE A 108 -11.58 -13.01 -3.38
CA PHE A 108 -12.14 -12.96 -4.73
C PHE A 108 -13.63 -13.16 -4.63
N SER A 109 -14.38 -12.07 -4.65
CA SER A 109 -15.82 -12.12 -4.55
C SER A 109 -16.45 -12.59 -5.87
N GLY A 110 -17.40 -13.52 -5.72
CA GLY A 110 -18.66 -13.38 -6.44
C GLY A 110 -18.94 -14.46 -7.47
N ASP A 111 -20.18 -14.95 -7.42
CA ASP A 111 -20.78 -16.03 -8.20
C ASP A 111 -20.89 -15.80 -9.72
N SER A 112 -20.14 -14.87 -10.33
CA SER A 112 -20.09 -14.68 -11.80
C SER A 112 -19.10 -13.63 -12.34
N GLU A 113 -18.47 -12.79 -11.49
CA GLU A 113 -17.64 -11.65 -11.94
C GLU A 113 -16.17 -11.73 -11.51
N ASP A 114 -15.30 -10.98 -12.18
CA ASP A 114 -13.85 -10.92 -11.92
C ASP A 114 -13.51 -9.74 -11.02
N ILE A 115 -13.91 -9.85 -9.76
CA ILE A 115 -13.79 -8.83 -8.72
C ILE A 115 -12.90 -9.33 -7.58
N LEU A 116 -12.11 -8.42 -7.03
CA LEU A 116 -11.32 -8.60 -5.82
C LEU A 116 -11.79 -7.61 -4.77
N GLY A 117 -12.41 -8.11 -3.70
CA GLY A 117 -12.72 -7.30 -2.51
C GLY A 117 -11.49 -7.19 -1.63
N VAL A 118 -11.20 -5.99 -1.13
CA VAL A 118 -10.07 -5.73 -0.23
C VAL A 118 -10.58 -4.92 0.94
N GLU A 119 -10.30 -5.42 2.14
CA GLU A 119 -10.58 -4.74 3.39
C GLU A 119 -9.27 -4.19 3.94
N TYR A 120 -9.27 -2.92 4.34
CA TYR A 120 -8.13 -2.26 4.93
C TYR A 120 -8.43 -1.83 6.36
N THR A 121 -7.56 -2.18 7.29
CA THR A 121 -7.49 -1.59 8.63
C THR A 121 -6.28 -0.66 8.66
N TYR A 122 -6.49 0.63 8.94
CA TYR A 122 -5.42 1.62 8.92
C TYR A 122 -5.44 2.50 10.16
N ASN A 123 -4.24 2.90 10.60
CA ASN A 123 -4.02 3.80 11.72
C ASN A 123 -2.86 4.74 11.40
N PHE A 124 -3.14 6.03 11.40
CA PHE A 124 -2.18 7.12 11.31
C PHE A 124 -2.16 7.84 12.66
N PHE A 125 -0.96 7.93 13.23
CA PHE A 125 -0.75 8.49 14.56
C PHE A 125 0.58 9.23 14.55
N PRO A 126 0.73 10.24 15.39
CA PRO A 126 1.89 11.09 15.28
C PRO A 126 3.14 10.38 15.81
N GLY A 127 4.29 10.74 15.24
CA GLY A 127 5.61 10.36 15.73
C GLY A 127 6.05 11.30 16.86
N MET A 128 7.10 12.10 16.63
CA MET A 128 7.54 13.11 17.61
C MET A 128 6.51 14.25 17.68
N VAL A 129 5.83 14.38 18.81
CA VAL A 129 4.84 15.44 19.06
C VAL A 129 5.37 16.47 20.05
N TYR A 130 6.11 16.03 21.06
CA TYR A 130 6.69 16.87 22.08
C TYR A 130 8.16 17.14 21.75
N GLU A 131 8.65 18.33 22.12
CA GLU A 131 10.06 18.72 21.89
C GLU A 131 11.06 17.80 22.62
N THR A 132 10.59 17.07 23.63
CA THR A 132 11.38 16.09 24.40
C THR A 132 11.37 14.69 23.77
N ASP A 133 10.58 14.47 22.71
CA ASP A 133 10.46 13.16 22.11
C ASP A 133 11.72 12.79 21.35
N CYS A 134 12.23 11.60 21.64
CA CYS A 134 13.25 10.98 20.81
C CYS A 134 12.64 10.45 19.51
N SER A 135 13.43 10.36 18.44
CA SER A 135 12.94 9.95 17.10
C SER A 135 12.36 8.53 17.02
N TRP A 136 12.47 7.73 18.09
CA TRP A 136 11.92 6.39 18.23
C TRP A 136 11.01 6.25 19.46
N CYS A 137 10.62 7.36 20.08
CA CYS A 137 9.74 7.36 21.22
C CYS A 137 8.34 6.93 20.76
N ALA A 138 7.84 5.83 21.32
CA ALA A 138 6.48 5.37 21.12
C ALA A 138 5.59 6.07 22.13
N HIS A 139 4.73 6.96 21.66
CA HIS A 139 3.65 7.51 22.48
C HIS A 139 2.48 6.53 22.47
N GLU A 140 1.61 6.57 23.49
CA GLU A 140 0.32 5.89 23.40
C GLU A 140 -0.30 6.21 22.05
N ASP A 141 -0.65 5.15 21.31
CA ASP A 141 -1.29 5.18 19.98
C ASP A 141 -2.52 6.08 20.06
N SER A 142 -2.31 7.38 19.89
CA SER A 142 -3.35 8.39 19.88
C SER A 142 -3.70 8.59 18.41
N PRO A 143 -4.66 7.83 17.86
CA PRO A 143 -4.96 7.87 16.45
C PRO A 143 -5.35 9.29 16.06
N LEU A 144 -4.63 9.85 15.09
CA LEU A 144 -5.06 11.06 14.41
C LEU A 144 -6.16 10.71 13.42
N ILE A 145 -5.96 9.63 12.67
CA ILE A 145 -6.89 9.10 11.69
C ILE A 145 -6.77 7.58 11.69
N ASN A 146 -7.85 6.88 11.96
CA ASN A 146 -7.91 5.42 11.87
C ASN A 146 -9.26 4.98 11.30
N GLY A 147 -9.30 3.76 10.78
CA GLY A 147 -10.52 3.19 10.24
C GLY A 147 -10.34 1.77 9.74
N GLU A 148 -11.48 1.17 9.46
CA GLU A 148 -11.63 -0.10 8.77
C GLU A 148 -12.65 0.13 7.67
N ASP A 149 -12.28 -0.13 6.42
CA ASP A 149 -13.16 0.08 5.27
C ASP A 149 -12.74 -0.84 4.12
N ASN A 150 -13.69 -1.14 3.25
CA ASN A 150 -13.52 -2.07 2.15
C ASN A 150 -13.63 -1.37 0.78
N VAL A 151 -12.94 -1.89 -0.20
CA VAL A 151 -13.06 -1.46 -1.59
C VAL A 151 -13.06 -2.66 -2.52
N SER A 152 -13.63 -2.47 -3.70
CA SER A 152 -13.63 -3.49 -4.75
C SER A 152 -12.67 -3.09 -5.85
N TYR A 153 -12.00 -4.07 -6.43
CA TYR A 153 -11.22 -3.91 -7.64
C TYR A 153 -11.80 -4.80 -8.74
N ARG A 154 -12.18 -4.18 -9.86
CA ARG A 154 -12.76 -4.87 -11.01
C ARG A 154 -11.72 -5.02 -12.10
N TYR A 155 -11.62 -6.21 -12.68
CA TYR A 155 -10.69 -6.44 -13.79
C TYR A 155 -11.16 -5.71 -15.07
N ASP A 156 -10.28 -4.88 -15.64
CA ASP A 156 -10.47 -4.25 -16.95
C ASP A 156 -9.61 -4.96 -18.00
N ALA A 157 -10.28 -5.72 -18.88
CA ALA A 157 -9.64 -6.49 -19.93
C ALA A 157 -8.98 -5.64 -21.03
N LYS A 158 -9.35 -4.36 -21.19
CA LYS A 158 -8.75 -3.48 -22.22
C LYS A 158 -7.34 -3.02 -21.83
N VAL A 159 -7.11 -2.84 -20.53
CA VAL A 159 -5.81 -2.37 -20.00
C VAL A 159 -5.07 -3.44 -19.20
N HIS A 160 -5.64 -4.63 -19.06
CA HIS A 160 -5.09 -5.77 -18.32
C HIS A 160 -4.73 -5.41 -16.86
N LYS A 161 -5.59 -4.66 -16.19
CA LYS A 161 -5.41 -4.25 -14.79
C LYS A 161 -6.71 -4.36 -14.01
N TYR A 162 -6.58 -4.64 -12.72
CA TYR A 162 -7.66 -4.41 -11.77
C TYR A 162 -7.75 -2.91 -11.47
N LYS A 163 -8.95 -2.34 -11.61
CA LYS A 163 -9.23 -0.93 -11.35
C LYS A 163 -10.04 -0.82 -10.07
N LEU A 164 -9.64 0.14 -9.22
CA LEU A 164 -10.39 0.49 -8.03
C LEU A 164 -11.79 0.96 -8.44
N GLU A 165 -12.81 0.36 -7.84
CA GLU A 165 -14.21 0.73 -7.97
C GLU A 165 -14.64 1.33 -6.62
N ILE A 166 -14.91 2.63 -6.64
CA ILE A 166 -15.46 3.34 -5.48
C ILE A 166 -16.92 3.60 -5.79
N GLU A 167 -17.77 3.10 -4.91
CA GLU A 167 -19.20 3.28 -5.04
C GLU A 167 -19.58 4.77 -4.93
N PRO A 168 -20.50 5.28 -5.78
CA PRO A 168 -20.86 6.70 -5.76
C PRO A 168 -21.43 7.20 -4.43
N TYR A 169 -21.98 6.30 -3.60
CA TYR A 169 -22.50 6.63 -2.28
C TYR A 169 -21.40 6.78 -1.21
N LYS A 170 -20.17 6.30 -1.47
CA LYS A 170 -19.01 6.52 -0.59
C LYS A 170 -18.47 7.93 -0.79
N ASN A 171 -19.06 8.89 -0.08
CA ASN A 171 -18.75 10.32 -0.18
C ASN A 171 -18.47 10.99 1.18
N GLU A 172 -18.39 10.23 2.26
CA GLU A 172 -18.09 10.73 3.59
C GLU A 172 -16.60 11.03 3.77
N ALA A 173 -16.28 11.88 4.74
CA ALA A 173 -14.89 12.22 5.05
C ALA A 173 -14.05 11.01 5.49
N THR A 174 -14.68 9.94 5.96
CA THR A 174 -14.07 8.69 6.42
C THR A 174 -13.86 7.68 5.30
N ASP A 175 -14.67 7.72 4.24
CA ASP A 175 -14.66 6.71 3.17
C ASP A 175 -13.33 6.64 2.41
N LEU A 176 -12.91 5.43 2.03
CA LEU A 176 -11.69 5.25 1.27
C LEU A 176 -11.80 5.82 -0.14
N THR A 177 -10.73 6.52 -0.54
CA THR A 177 -10.52 7.01 -1.90
C THR A 177 -9.22 6.46 -2.47
N ALA A 178 -9.04 6.56 -3.78
CA ALA A 178 -7.79 6.21 -4.44
C ALA A 178 -6.60 6.96 -3.82
N GLU A 179 -6.79 8.25 -3.48
CA GLU A 179 -5.75 9.08 -2.87
C GLU A 179 -5.42 8.64 -1.44
N LYS A 180 -6.43 8.23 -0.65
CA LYS A 180 -6.21 7.70 0.71
C LYS A 180 -5.48 6.36 0.70
N ILE A 181 -5.87 5.46 -0.21
CA ILE A 181 -5.22 4.15 -0.36
C ILE A 181 -3.76 4.33 -0.81
N ALA A 182 -3.48 5.32 -1.66
CA ALA A 182 -2.11 5.63 -2.08
C ALA A 182 -1.18 5.98 -0.90
N CYS A 183 -1.71 6.47 0.24
CA CYS A 183 -0.93 6.73 1.44
C CYS A 183 -0.44 5.46 2.16
N PHE A 184 -1.06 4.30 1.94
CA PHE A 184 -0.87 3.12 2.79
C PHE A 184 0.53 2.51 2.78
N GLY A 185 1.32 2.76 1.74
CA GLY A 185 2.73 2.38 1.66
C GLY A 185 3.67 3.55 1.38
N ASP A 186 3.18 4.78 1.41
CA ASP A 186 3.94 5.98 0.98
C ASP A 186 4.49 6.74 2.18
N PHE A 187 5.37 6.07 2.92
CA PHE A 187 5.87 6.53 4.22
C PHE A 187 6.55 7.90 4.13
N GLY A 188 6.20 8.79 5.05
CA GLY A 188 6.75 10.14 5.13
C GLY A 188 6.27 11.10 4.02
N ASN A 189 5.30 10.72 3.18
CA ASN A 189 4.68 11.65 2.23
C ASN A 189 3.55 12.46 2.90
N ASP A 190 3.94 13.40 3.77
CA ASP A 190 3.01 14.26 4.51
C ASP A 190 2.11 15.09 3.59
N SER A 191 2.59 15.54 2.42
CA SER A 191 1.75 16.28 1.46
C SER A 191 0.66 15.40 0.87
N LEU A 192 0.97 14.16 0.48
CA LEU A 192 -0.06 13.23 0.00
C LEU A 192 -1.07 12.93 1.11
N PHE A 193 -0.59 12.68 2.33
CA PHE A 193 -1.46 12.43 3.48
C PHE A 193 -2.40 13.61 3.76
N VAL A 194 -1.87 14.83 3.90
CA VAL A 194 -2.67 16.03 4.18
C VAL A 194 -3.67 16.32 3.05
N LYS A 195 -3.29 16.07 1.79
CA LYS A 195 -4.20 16.20 0.65
C LYS A 195 -5.32 15.16 0.71
N ALA A 196 -4.96 13.87 0.80
CA ALA A 196 -5.90 12.75 0.76
C ALA A 196 -6.90 12.76 1.92
N TYR A 197 -6.45 13.20 3.10
CA TYR A 197 -7.25 13.23 4.32
C TYR A 197 -7.77 14.63 4.68
N ARG A 198 -7.74 15.60 3.76
CA ARG A 198 -8.10 16.99 4.05
C ARG A 198 -9.47 17.15 4.70
N SER A 199 -10.49 16.50 4.15
CA SER A 199 -11.86 16.56 4.69
C SER A 199 -11.94 15.97 6.11
N HIS A 200 -11.23 14.87 6.37
CA HIS A 200 -11.14 14.25 7.69
C HIS A 200 -10.43 15.21 8.67
N ILE A 201 -9.27 15.76 8.28
CA ILE A 201 -8.50 16.73 9.07
C ILE A 201 -9.37 17.93 9.45
N ASP A 202 -10.04 18.55 8.47
CA ASP A 202 -10.88 19.72 8.69
C ASP A 202 -12.08 19.41 9.62
N THR A 203 -12.62 18.19 9.53
CA THR A 203 -13.68 17.71 10.43
C THR A 203 -13.15 17.52 11.86
N THR A 204 -12.01 16.82 12.03
CA THR A 204 -11.39 16.60 13.34
C THR A 204 -10.99 17.91 14.02
N ILE A 205 -10.51 18.90 13.28
CA ILE A 205 -10.22 20.24 13.84
C ILE A 205 -11.47 20.92 14.39
N LYS A 206 -12.65 20.69 13.79
CA LYS A 206 -13.92 21.30 14.23
C LYS A 206 -14.52 20.55 15.41
N ILE A 207 -14.71 19.24 15.28
CA ILE A 207 -15.53 18.44 16.22
C ILE A 207 -14.76 17.40 17.03
N GLY A 208 -13.47 17.20 16.77
CA GLY A 208 -12.64 16.25 17.52
C GLY A 208 -12.44 16.63 18.99
N THR A 209 -11.89 15.69 19.76
CA THR A 209 -11.54 15.90 21.18
C THR A 209 -10.45 16.97 21.34
N PRO A 210 -10.31 17.60 22.52
CA PRO A 210 -9.23 18.56 22.77
C PRO A 210 -7.84 18.00 22.48
N LEU A 211 -7.61 16.72 22.82
CA LEU A 211 -6.36 16.03 22.53
C LEU A 211 -6.13 15.88 21.03
N GLN A 212 -7.11 15.34 20.28
CA GLN A 212 -7.00 15.18 18.82
C GLN A 212 -6.75 16.53 18.13
N LYS A 213 -7.48 17.58 18.53
CA LYS A 213 -7.28 18.94 18.00
C LYS A 213 -5.88 19.46 18.27
N ARG A 214 -5.33 19.24 19.47
CA ARG A 214 -3.97 19.63 19.82
C ARG A 214 -2.94 18.87 18.98
N LEU A 215 -3.01 17.55 18.96
CA LEU A 215 -2.08 16.70 18.22
C LEU A 215 -2.07 17.05 16.72
N LEU A 216 -3.25 17.21 16.13
CA LEU A 216 -3.39 17.53 14.71
C LEU A 216 -2.84 18.92 14.37
N ARG A 217 -3.05 19.92 15.23
CA ARG A 217 -2.45 21.25 15.05
C ARG A 217 -0.93 21.19 15.13
N THR A 218 -0.38 20.52 16.14
CA THR A 218 1.07 20.33 16.29
C THR A 218 1.68 19.64 15.08
N TYR A 219 1.07 18.56 14.60
CA TYR A 219 1.48 17.88 13.37
C TYR A 219 1.50 18.84 12.17
N LEU A 220 0.40 19.56 11.93
CA LEU A 220 0.29 20.49 10.79
C LEU A 220 1.29 21.66 10.87
N GLU A 221 1.59 22.15 12.08
CA GLU A 221 2.59 23.20 12.30
C GLU A 221 4.01 22.69 12.02
N LEU A 222 4.36 21.51 12.51
CA LEU A 222 5.65 20.88 12.26
C LEU A 222 5.86 20.60 10.77
N ALA A 223 4.86 19.98 10.14
CA ALA A 223 4.94 19.63 8.72
C ALA A 223 4.98 20.89 7.82
N LYS A 224 4.32 21.99 8.23
CA LYS A 224 4.45 23.30 7.55
C LYS A 224 5.83 23.94 7.77
N LYS A 225 6.37 23.89 9.01
CA LYS A 225 7.67 24.49 9.38
C LYS A 225 8.83 23.85 8.61
N GLU A 226 8.78 22.54 8.41
CA GLU A 226 9.81 21.81 7.65
C GLU A 226 9.61 21.88 6.13
N LYS A 227 8.61 22.63 5.66
CA LYS A 227 8.19 22.67 4.25
C LYS A 227 7.85 21.28 3.70
N THR A 228 7.45 20.35 4.58
CA THR A 228 6.94 19.02 4.24
C THR A 228 5.42 19.00 4.08
N VAL A 229 4.74 20.14 4.21
CA VAL A 229 3.37 20.34 3.73
C VAL A 229 3.36 21.56 2.83
N THR A 230 3.65 21.32 1.55
CA THR A 230 3.44 22.27 0.46
C THR A 230 2.24 21.82 -0.35
N THR A 231 1.45 22.77 -0.86
CA THR A 231 0.55 22.51 -2.00
C THR A 231 1.33 22.08 -3.25
N GLU A 232 2.65 22.19 -3.22
CA GLU A 232 3.59 21.69 -4.22
C GLU A 232 3.93 20.21 -3.97
N THR A 233 4.05 19.45 -5.05
CA THR A 233 4.42 18.03 -5.02
C THR A 233 5.87 17.83 -4.58
N PHE A 234 6.08 16.97 -3.57
CA PHE A 234 7.43 16.52 -3.20
C PHE A 234 8.13 15.80 -4.33
N GLU A 235 9.46 15.88 -4.31
CA GLU A 235 10.30 15.00 -5.12
C GLU A 235 10.81 13.83 -4.29
N VAL A 236 11.03 12.70 -4.97
CA VAL A 236 11.73 11.57 -4.41
C VAL A 236 13.15 11.99 -4.08
N LYS A 237 13.52 12.01 -2.80
CA LYS A 237 14.87 12.36 -2.35
C LYS A 237 15.81 11.17 -2.39
N THR A 238 15.31 10.02 -1.95
CA THR A 238 16.07 8.78 -2.00
C THR A 238 15.12 7.59 -2.05
N LYS A 239 15.64 6.47 -2.52
CA LYS A 239 15.01 5.16 -2.42
C LYS A 239 15.99 4.24 -1.72
N VAL A 240 15.60 3.74 -0.56
CA VAL A 240 16.40 2.78 0.21
C VAL A 240 15.49 1.61 0.51
N GLY A 241 15.95 0.40 0.27
CA GLY A 241 15.22 -0.81 0.66
C GLY A 241 13.88 -1.06 -0.03
N GLY A 242 13.45 -0.19 -0.96
CA GLY A 242 12.13 -0.22 -1.61
C GLY A 242 11.17 0.86 -1.08
N THR A 243 11.48 1.48 0.06
CA THR A 243 10.82 2.69 0.53
C THR A 243 11.32 3.91 -0.23
N THR A 244 10.37 4.76 -0.60
CA THR A 244 10.63 6.06 -1.22
C THR A 244 10.53 7.14 -0.15
N PHE A 245 11.60 7.89 0.04
CA PHE A 245 11.63 9.01 0.97
C PHE A 245 11.45 10.31 0.19
N TYR A 246 10.55 11.15 0.66
CA TYR A 246 10.17 12.41 0.01
C TYR A 246 10.75 13.61 0.73
N GLY A 247 10.89 14.71 0.01
CA GLY A 247 11.26 15.99 0.59
C GLY A 247 11.03 17.15 -0.37
N PRO A 248 11.09 18.40 0.12
CA PRO A 248 10.77 19.61 -0.65
C PRO A 248 11.64 19.73 -1.90
N LYS A 249 11.05 20.10 -3.05
CA LYS A 249 11.81 20.47 -4.25
C LYS A 249 12.74 21.62 -3.88
N LYS A 250 14.04 21.45 -4.13
CA LYS A 250 15.04 22.49 -3.86
C LYS A 250 14.93 23.61 -4.88
#